data_AF-A0A8D1QCU8-F1
#
_entry.id   AF-A0A8D1QCU8-F1
#
_cell.length_a   1.000
_cell.length_b   1.000
_cell.length_c   1.000
_cell.angle_alpha   90.00
_cell.angle_beta   90.00
_cell.angle_gamma   90.00
#
_symmetry.space_group_name_H-M   'P 1'
#
loop_
_entity.id
_entity.type
_entity.pdbx_description
1 polymer ?
#
loop_
_entity_poly.entity_id
_entity_poly.type
_entity_poly.pdbx_seq_one_letter_code
_entity_poly.pdbx_strand_id
1 'polypeptide(L)'
;AICAKPCQNGGVCVRPDQCECAPGWGGRHCHVDVDECRTGVTLCSHRCHNTAGSFTCGCPHGLVLGPDGRTCAEGASEPPTSASILSVAVREAGREDRALRREIRELRGRLERLEQWAGQAGAWVRAVLPMPPEELQPEQVAELWGRGDRIESLSDQVLLLEEKLGACSCEDNSLGPGLSRRR
;
A
#
# COMPACT_ATOMS: atom_id res chain seq x y z
N ALA A 1 -21.11 6.24 -34.12
CA ALA A 1 -21.31 6.62 -35.54
C ALA A 1 -21.16 5.39 -36.42
N ILE A 2 -21.72 5.39 -37.64
CA ILE A 2 -21.56 4.29 -38.60
C ILE A 2 -20.66 4.78 -39.73
N CYS A 3 -19.52 4.12 -39.94
CA CYS A 3 -18.59 4.38 -41.04
C CYS A 3 -18.81 3.31 -42.12
N ALA A 4 -18.94 3.71 -43.39
CA ALA A 4 -19.21 2.76 -44.48
C ALA A 4 -18.02 1.82 -44.73
N LYS A 5 -16.81 2.31 -44.45
CA LYS A 5 -15.60 1.49 -44.31
C LYS A 5 -15.10 1.56 -42.86
N PRO A 6 -14.71 0.42 -42.26
CA PRO A 6 -14.22 0.40 -40.89
C PRO A 6 -12.88 1.15 -40.77
N CYS A 7 -12.71 1.85 -39.65
CA CYS A 7 -11.44 2.46 -39.26
C CYS A 7 -10.45 1.35 -38.88
N GLN A 8 -9.22 1.40 -39.42
CA GLN A 8 -8.18 0.41 -39.15
C GLN A 8 -7.28 0.83 -37.98
N ASN A 9 -6.41 -0.06 -37.53
CA ASN A 9 -5.32 0.22 -36.58
C ASN A 9 -5.77 0.97 -35.30
N GLY A 10 -6.90 0.56 -34.73
CA GLY A 10 -7.42 1.14 -33.47
C GLY A 10 -8.13 2.48 -33.63
N GLY A 11 -8.41 2.94 -34.85
CA GLY A 11 -9.18 4.16 -35.08
C GLY A 11 -10.66 4.05 -34.66
N VAL A 12 -11.24 5.17 -34.21
CA VAL A 12 -12.63 5.27 -33.74
C VAL A 12 -13.48 6.03 -34.76
N CYS A 13 -14.66 5.48 -35.08
CA CYS A 13 -15.60 6.14 -35.98
C CYS A 13 -16.39 7.23 -35.23
N VAL A 14 -16.09 8.50 -35.52
CA VAL A 14 -16.69 9.66 -34.84
C VAL A 14 -17.85 10.28 -35.62
N ARG A 15 -17.81 10.23 -36.96
CA ARG A 15 -18.87 10.69 -37.86
C ARG A 15 -18.94 9.79 -39.12
N PRO A 16 -19.99 9.89 -39.95
CA PRO A 16 -20.04 9.16 -41.21
C PRO A 16 -18.77 9.39 -42.04
N ASP A 17 -18.09 8.29 -42.38
CA ASP A 17 -16.80 8.25 -43.10
C ASP A 17 -15.67 9.12 -42.53
N GLN A 18 -15.75 9.44 -41.24
CA GLN A 18 -14.69 10.13 -40.52
C GLN A 18 -14.21 9.30 -39.33
N CYS A 19 -12.95 8.87 -39.45
CA CYS A 19 -12.22 8.17 -38.41
C CYS A 19 -11.33 9.14 -37.63
N GLU A 20 -11.33 9.02 -36.32
CA GLU A 20 -10.29 9.52 -35.44
C GLU A 20 -9.24 8.43 -35.27
N CYS A 21 -8.00 8.68 -35.69
CA CYS A 21 -6.95 7.66 -35.73
C CYS A 21 -6.17 7.58 -34.42
N ALA A 22 -5.73 6.38 -34.08
CA ALA A 22 -4.76 6.19 -33.01
C ALA A 22 -3.44 6.92 -33.33
N PRO A 23 -2.64 7.32 -32.33
CA PRO A 23 -1.31 7.90 -32.55
C PRO A 23 -0.47 7.03 -33.49
N GLY A 24 0.27 7.68 -34.39
CA GLY A 24 1.08 7.01 -35.42
C GLY A 24 0.30 6.55 -36.66
N TRP A 25 -1.01 6.78 -36.74
CA TRP A 25 -1.83 6.43 -37.89
C TRP A 25 -2.55 7.64 -38.50
N GLY A 26 -2.73 7.58 -39.82
CA GLY A 26 -3.32 8.64 -40.62
C GLY A 26 -4.12 8.12 -41.82
N GLY A 27 -4.61 9.07 -42.61
CA GLY A 27 -5.53 8.81 -43.72
C GLY A 27 -6.98 8.65 -43.27
N ARG A 28 -7.92 8.68 -44.24
CA ARG A 28 -9.37 8.69 -43.98
C ARG A 28 -9.87 7.51 -43.13
N HIS A 29 -9.19 6.37 -43.24
CA HIS A 29 -9.54 5.13 -42.54
C HIS A 29 -8.40 4.60 -41.66
N CYS A 30 -7.46 5.46 -41.26
CA CYS A 30 -6.34 5.09 -40.37
C CYS A 30 -5.46 3.94 -40.92
N HIS A 31 -5.34 3.84 -42.24
CA HIS A 31 -4.58 2.79 -42.94
C HIS A 31 -3.18 3.25 -43.36
N VAL A 32 -2.87 4.53 -43.17
CA VAL A 32 -1.57 5.10 -43.52
C VAL A 32 -0.77 5.22 -42.25
N ASP A 33 0.40 4.60 -42.23
CA ASP A 33 1.38 4.77 -41.17
C ASP A 33 1.98 6.19 -41.22
N VAL A 34 2.06 6.86 -40.08
CA VAL A 34 2.64 8.20 -39.98
C VAL A 34 4.11 8.06 -39.62
N ASP A 35 5.00 8.41 -40.55
CA ASP A 35 6.44 8.37 -40.28
C ASP A 35 6.86 9.55 -39.39
N GLU A 36 6.87 9.34 -38.06
CA GLU A 36 7.18 10.40 -37.12
C GLU A 36 8.64 10.84 -37.22
N CYS A 37 9.54 9.96 -37.68
CA CYS A 37 10.96 10.30 -37.89
C CYS A 37 11.15 11.38 -38.97
N ARG A 38 10.15 11.61 -39.83
CA ARG A 38 10.19 12.62 -40.89
C ARG A 38 9.40 13.90 -40.57
N THR A 39 8.82 14.00 -39.39
CA THR A 39 7.96 15.13 -38.99
C THR A 39 8.74 16.40 -38.59
N GLY A 40 10.07 16.33 -38.51
CA GLY A 40 10.92 17.47 -38.13
C GLY A 40 10.98 17.75 -36.63
N VAL A 41 10.30 16.94 -35.81
CA VAL A 41 10.38 16.97 -34.34
C VAL A 41 11.52 16.06 -33.88
N THR A 42 12.32 16.53 -32.92
CA THR A 42 13.39 15.73 -32.30
C THR A 42 12.78 14.66 -31.39
N LEU A 43 12.57 13.45 -31.92
CA LEU A 43 11.99 12.31 -31.20
C LEU A 43 13.04 11.44 -30.50
N CYS A 44 14.18 11.24 -31.17
CA CYS A 44 15.31 10.46 -30.70
C CYS A 44 16.54 11.37 -30.60
N SER A 45 17.43 11.08 -29.66
CA SER A 45 18.73 11.78 -29.56
C SER A 45 19.64 11.55 -30.77
N HIS A 46 19.56 10.38 -31.41
CA HIS A 46 20.44 9.98 -32.52
C HIS A 46 19.65 9.38 -33.70
N ARG A 47 19.50 8.06 -33.74
CA ARG A 47 18.89 7.36 -34.88
C ARG A 47 17.40 7.14 -34.59
N CYS A 48 16.55 7.46 -35.55
CA CYS A 48 15.12 7.17 -35.52
C CYS A 48 14.79 6.15 -36.59
N HIS A 49 14.05 5.11 -36.22
CA HIS A 49 13.55 4.07 -37.12
C HIS A 49 12.04 4.03 -37.05
N ASN A 50 11.38 4.37 -38.15
CA ASN A 50 9.94 4.30 -38.24
C ASN A 50 9.44 2.84 -38.20
N THR A 51 8.34 2.60 -37.51
CA THR A 51 7.68 1.30 -37.39
C THR A 51 6.17 1.49 -37.56
N ALA A 52 5.42 0.45 -37.92
CA ALA A 52 3.99 0.60 -38.14
C ALA A 52 3.26 1.06 -36.85
N GLY A 53 2.74 2.29 -36.85
CA GLY A 53 2.05 2.95 -35.76
C GLY A 53 2.95 3.54 -34.68
N SER A 54 4.27 3.57 -34.86
CA SER A 54 5.22 4.08 -33.86
C SER A 54 6.64 4.26 -34.41
N PHE A 55 7.60 4.53 -33.53
CA PHE A 55 9.02 4.55 -33.90
C PHE A 55 9.88 3.94 -32.82
N THR A 56 11.11 3.56 -33.20
CA THR A 56 12.14 3.10 -32.28
C THR A 56 13.41 3.93 -32.43
N CYS A 57 14.09 4.18 -31.32
CA CYS A 57 15.35 4.92 -31.32
C CYS A 57 16.55 3.97 -31.25
N GLY A 58 17.61 4.30 -31.98
CA GLY A 58 18.86 3.55 -32.00
C GLY A 58 20.06 4.41 -31.63
N CYS A 59 21.04 3.82 -30.95
CA CYS A 59 22.27 4.48 -30.55
C CYS A 59 23.47 4.09 -31.44
N PRO A 60 24.42 5.00 -31.67
CA PRO A 60 25.69 4.67 -32.30
C PRO A 60 26.57 3.80 -31.37
N HIS A 61 27.64 3.22 -31.91
CA HIS A 61 28.57 2.40 -31.13
C HIS A 61 29.11 3.14 -29.90
N GLY A 62 29.13 2.45 -28.76
CA GLY A 62 29.61 3.00 -27.48
C GLY A 62 28.56 3.73 -26.65
N LEU A 63 27.34 3.92 -27.18
CA LEU A 63 26.22 4.49 -26.43
C LEU A 63 25.08 3.48 -26.28
N VAL A 64 24.35 3.58 -25.17
CA VAL A 64 23.21 2.73 -24.85
C VAL A 64 21.96 3.57 -24.73
N LEU A 65 20.84 3.01 -25.18
CA LEU A 65 19.54 3.67 -25.10
C LEU A 65 19.11 3.77 -23.64
N GLY A 66 18.79 4.99 -23.21
CA GLY A 66 18.35 5.30 -21.86
C GLY A 66 16.98 4.73 -21.53
N PRO A 67 16.56 4.84 -20.26
CA PRO A 67 15.28 4.31 -19.78
C PRO A 67 14.06 5.01 -20.40
N ASP A 68 14.25 6.20 -20.98
CA ASP A 68 13.22 6.93 -21.73
C ASP A 68 12.98 6.36 -23.14
N GLY A 69 13.80 5.42 -23.59
CA GLY A 69 13.74 4.83 -24.92
C GLY A 69 14.08 5.80 -26.05
N ARG A 70 14.66 6.98 -25.74
CA ARG A 70 14.88 8.07 -26.71
C ARG A 70 16.28 8.67 -26.64
N THR A 71 16.85 8.74 -25.44
CA THR A 71 18.14 9.39 -25.20
C THR A 71 19.25 8.36 -25.13
N CYS A 72 20.29 8.52 -25.95
CA CYS A 72 21.49 7.70 -25.87
C CYS A 72 22.43 8.32 -24.84
N ALA A 73 22.88 7.50 -23.89
CA ALA A 73 23.89 7.89 -22.91
C ALA A 73 25.11 6.98 -23.07
N GLU A 74 26.26 7.42 -22.55
CA GLU A 74 27.43 6.55 -22.38
C GLU A 74 27.04 5.43 -21.41
N GLY A 75 26.62 4.29 -21.96
CA GLY A 75 26.48 3.07 -21.20
C GLY A 75 27.90 2.62 -20.93
N ALA A 76 28.35 2.77 -19.68
CA ALA A 76 29.64 2.29 -19.25
C ALA A 76 29.87 0.88 -19.80
N SER A 77 30.82 0.75 -20.72
CA SER A 77 31.32 -0.54 -21.17
C SER A 77 32.24 -1.13 -20.08
N GLU A 78 31.77 -1.14 -18.84
CA GLU A 78 32.32 -1.97 -17.78
C GLU A 78 31.14 -2.71 -17.13
N PRO A 79 31.09 -4.05 -17.21
CA PRO A 79 30.15 -4.80 -16.40
C PRO A 79 30.39 -4.44 -14.93
N PRO A 80 29.34 -4.27 -14.11
CA PRO A 80 29.55 -4.10 -12.68
C PRO A 80 30.35 -5.30 -12.18
N THR A 81 31.55 -5.05 -11.65
CA THR A 81 32.38 -6.14 -11.14
C THR A 81 31.58 -6.98 -10.15
N SER A 82 31.87 -8.28 -10.05
CA SER A 82 31.24 -9.15 -9.05
C SER A 82 31.35 -8.56 -7.63
N ALA A 83 32.37 -7.74 -7.35
CA ALA A 83 32.54 -7.02 -6.10
C ALA A 83 31.51 -5.89 -5.89
N SER A 84 31.15 -5.14 -6.94
CA SER A 84 30.15 -4.08 -6.88
C SER A 84 28.74 -4.65 -6.65
N ILE A 85 28.35 -5.70 -7.36
CA ILE A 85 27.06 -6.38 -7.14
C ILE A 85 27.01 -6.97 -5.73
N LEU A 86 28.08 -7.64 -5.30
CA LEU A 86 28.17 -8.21 -3.95
C LEU A 86 28.06 -7.12 -2.88
N SER A 87 28.68 -5.95 -3.08
CA SER A 87 28.59 -4.85 -2.13
C SER A 87 27.17 -4.29 -2.00
N VAL A 88 26.41 -4.22 -3.10
CA VAL A 88 25.01 -3.78 -3.08
C VAL A 88 24.13 -4.83 -2.42
N ALA A 89 24.26 -6.10 -2.80
CA ALA A 89 23.51 -7.21 -2.21
C ALA A 89 23.77 -7.35 -0.70
N VAL A 90 25.01 -7.19 -0.25
CA VAL A 90 25.37 -7.20 1.19
C VAL A 90 24.74 -5.99 1.91
N ARG A 91 24.69 -4.82 1.28
CA ARG A 91 24.05 -3.63 1.87
C ARG A 91 22.53 -3.76 1.95
N GLU A 92 21.89 -4.37 0.96
CA GLU A 92 20.45 -4.61 0.91
C GLU A 92 20.04 -5.68 1.94
N ALA A 93 20.71 -6.84 1.93
CA ALA A 93 20.50 -7.88 2.95
C ALA A 93 20.75 -7.34 4.37
N GLY A 94 21.76 -6.48 4.54
CA GLY A 94 22.03 -5.82 5.82
C GLY A 94 20.97 -4.80 6.24
N ARG A 95 20.21 -4.20 5.31
CA ARG A 95 19.08 -3.30 5.63
C ARG A 95 17.85 -4.10 6.04
N GLU A 96 17.56 -5.18 5.34
CA GLU A 96 16.42 -6.07 5.63
C GLU A 96 16.58 -6.77 6.99
N ASP A 97 17.76 -7.31 7.30
CA ASP A 97 18.04 -7.92 8.61
C ASP A 97 17.87 -6.92 9.76
N ARG A 98 18.30 -5.66 9.58
CA ARG A 98 18.13 -4.61 10.60
C ARG A 98 16.66 -4.22 10.79
N ALA A 99 15.89 -4.12 9.71
CA ALA A 99 14.46 -3.80 9.78
C ALA A 99 13.70 -4.91 10.53
N LEU A 100 13.92 -6.17 10.15
CA LEU A 100 13.29 -7.32 10.79
C LEU A 100 13.66 -7.44 12.28
N ARG A 101 14.94 -7.25 12.62
CA ARG A 101 15.39 -7.24 14.04
C ARG A 101 14.74 -6.15 14.87
N ARG A 102 14.47 -4.98 14.27
CA ARG A 102 13.76 -3.89 14.94
C ARG A 102 12.30 -4.27 15.21
N GLU A 103 11.63 -4.83 14.22
CA GLU A 103 10.23 -5.27 14.35
C GLU A 103 10.06 -6.40 15.36
N ILE A 104 10.95 -7.41 15.35
CA ILE A 104 10.96 -8.48 16.36
C ILE A 104 11.12 -7.91 17.77
N ARG A 105 11.99 -6.90 17.96
CA ARG A 105 12.19 -6.25 19.27
C ARG A 105 10.92 -5.52 19.72
N GLU A 106 10.27 -4.81 18.81
CA GLU A 106 9.03 -4.08 19.11
C GLU A 106 7.89 -5.04 19.47
N LEU A 107 7.71 -6.10 18.69
CA LEU A 107 6.68 -7.13 18.95
C LEU A 107 6.91 -7.85 20.28
N ARG A 108 8.16 -8.19 20.62
CA ARG A 108 8.49 -8.75 21.95
C ARG A 108 8.11 -7.79 23.08
N GLY A 109 8.44 -6.50 22.94
CA GLY A 109 8.07 -5.51 23.95
C GLY A 109 6.54 -5.32 24.08
N ARG A 110 5.78 -5.47 22.99
CA ARG A 110 4.31 -5.47 23.03
C ARG A 110 3.78 -6.71 23.74
N LEU A 111 4.34 -7.88 23.45
CA LEU A 111 3.97 -9.14 24.10
C LEU A 111 4.21 -9.07 25.61
N GLU A 112 5.38 -8.60 26.05
CA GLU A 112 5.70 -8.43 27.47
C GLU A 112 4.69 -7.53 28.20
N ARG A 113 4.25 -6.43 27.57
CA ARG A 113 3.22 -5.55 28.13
C ARG A 113 1.86 -6.24 28.22
N LEU A 114 1.48 -7.00 27.20
CA LEU A 114 0.23 -7.76 27.20
C LEU A 114 0.23 -8.84 28.28
N GLU A 115 1.35 -9.55 28.45
CA GLU A 115 1.51 -10.55 29.51
C GLU A 115 1.42 -9.90 30.90
N GLN A 116 2.06 -8.74 31.11
CA GLN A 116 1.94 -7.99 32.36
C GLN A 116 0.50 -7.53 32.62
N TRP A 117 -0.19 -7.04 31.60
CA TRP A 117 -1.58 -6.59 31.72
C TRP A 117 -2.52 -7.77 32.00
N ALA A 118 -2.36 -8.89 31.30
CA ALA A 118 -3.11 -10.13 31.56
C ALA A 118 -2.85 -10.65 32.98
N GLY A 119 -1.60 -10.58 33.47
CA GLY A 119 -1.25 -10.91 34.84
C GLY A 119 -1.94 -10.02 35.87
N GLN A 120 -1.96 -8.70 35.64
CA GLN A 120 -2.64 -7.73 36.51
C GLN A 120 -4.16 -7.92 36.50
N ALA A 121 -4.76 -8.09 35.33
CA ALA A 121 -6.19 -8.37 35.19
C ALA A 121 -6.56 -9.69 35.89
N GLY A 122 -5.77 -10.75 35.70
CA GLY A 122 -5.96 -12.03 36.39
C GLY A 122 -5.83 -11.92 37.91
N ALA A 123 -4.87 -11.13 38.40
CA ALA A 123 -4.72 -10.87 39.84
C ALA A 123 -5.89 -10.07 40.41
N TRP A 124 -6.37 -9.05 39.70
CA TRP A 124 -7.57 -8.28 40.07
C TRP A 124 -8.81 -9.18 40.13
N VAL A 125 -9.04 -10.00 39.11
CA VAL A 125 -10.16 -10.95 39.08
C VAL A 125 -10.10 -11.88 40.29
N ARG A 126 -8.93 -12.46 40.60
CA ARG A 126 -8.76 -13.33 41.78
C ARG A 126 -8.97 -12.61 43.11
N ALA A 127 -8.66 -11.31 43.19
CA ALA A 127 -8.85 -10.52 44.41
C ALA A 127 -10.31 -10.08 44.63
N VAL A 128 -11.08 -9.91 43.55
CA VAL A 128 -12.50 -9.51 43.61
C VAL A 128 -13.42 -10.71 43.79
N LEU A 129 -13.05 -11.88 43.27
CA LEU A 129 -13.86 -13.08 43.40
C LEU A 129 -13.81 -13.64 44.84
N PRO A 130 -14.96 -14.04 45.41
CA PRO A 130 -15.02 -14.60 46.77
C PRO A 130 -14.45 -16.01 46.89
N MET A 131 -14.11 -16.64 45.76
CA MET A 131 -13.58 -18.00 45.63
C MET A 131 -12.73 -18.12 44.36
N PRO A 132 -11.82 -19.09 44.25
CA PRO A 132 -10.95 -19.24 43.08
C PRO A 132 -11.78 -19.46 41.80
N PRO A 133 -11.34 -18.91 40.65
CA PRO A 133 -12.05 -19.02 39.38
C PRO A 133 -12.27 -20.46 38.90
N GLU A 134 -11.42 -21.40 39.32
CA GLU A 134 -11.55 -22.82 39.02
C GLU A 134 -12.75 -23.51 39.73
N GLU A 135 -13.28 -22.89 40.79
CA GLU A 135 -14.40 -23.42 41.59
C GLU A 135 -15.74 -22.74 41.27
N LEU A 136 -15.74 -21.71 40.42
CA LEU A 136 -16.93 -20.94 40.04
C LEU A 136 -17.80 -21.70 39.04
N GLN A 137 -19.04 -22.00 39.43
CA GLN A 137 -20.05 -22.49 38.49
C GLN A 137 -20.57 -21.32 37.61
N PRO A 138 -20.91 -21.58 36.32
CA PRO A 138 -21.41 -20.54 35.40
C PRO A 138 -22.58 -19.71 35.96
N GLU A 139 -23.45 -20.33 36.76
CA GLU A 139 -24.63 -19.71 37.36
C GLU A 139 -24.26 -18.74 38.50
N GLN A 140 -23.16 -19.02 39.22
CA GLN A 140 -22.66 -18.17 40.30
C GLN A 140 -21.95 -16.92 39.77
N VAL A 141 -21.35 -17.01 38.58
CA VAL A 141 -20.76 -15.85 37.88
C VAL A 141 -21.86 -14.83 37.54
N ALA A 142 -23.02 -15.29 37.07
CA ALA A 142 -24.16 -14.43 36.76
C ALA A 142 -24.76 -13.73 38.01
N GLU A 143 -24.67 -14.33 39.20
CA GLU A 143 -25.09 -13.69 40.44
C GLU A 143 -24.05 -12.70 40.98
N LEU A 144 -22.75 -13.01 40.87
CA LEU A 144 -21.65 -12.17 41.36
C LEU A 144 -21.48 -10.86 40.59
N TRP A 145 -21.79 -10.88 39.30
CA TRP A 145 -21.71 -9.69 38.44
C TRP A 145 -23.00 -8.86 38.49
N GLY A 146 -23.90 -9.20 39.43
CA GLY A 146 -25.22 -8.62 39.56
C GLY A 146 -26.13 -9.13 38.44
N ARG A 147 -27.37 -9.45 38.79
CA ARG A 147 -28.45 -9.72 37.82
C ARG A 147 -28.86 -8.47 36.99
N GLY A 148 -27.90 -7.66 36.56
CA GLY A 148 -28.05 -6.50 35.68
C GLY A 148 -26.71 -6.29 34.99
N ASP A 149 -26.52 -6.50 33.71
CA ASP A 149 -27.47 -6.53 32.62
C ASP A 149 -27.29 -7.82 31.81
N ARG A 150 -28.39 -8.39 31.33
CA ARG A 150 -28.31 -9.39 30.26
C ARG A 150 -27.85 -8.63 29.03
N ILE A 151 -26.55 -8.58 28.81
CA ILE A 151 -26.01 -7.85 27.67
C ILE A 151 -26.34 -8.65 26.41
N GLU A 152 -27.44 -8.29 25.75
CA GLU A 152 -28.02 -9.05 24.62
C GLU A 152 -27.15 -9.03 23.35
N SER A 153 -26.06 -8.25 23.35
CA SER A 153 -25.16 -8.04 22.22
C SER A 153 -23.69 -8.09 22.65
N LEU A 154 -22.85 -8.77 21.87
CA LEU A 154 -21.39 -8.74 22.03
C LEU A 154 -20.82 -7.30 22.04
N SER A 155 -21.51 -6.36 21.38
CA SER A 155 -21.08 -4.95 21.29
C SER A 155 -21.16 -4.23 22.64
N ASP A 156 -22.24 -4.49 23.39
CA ASP A 156 -22.45 -3.89 24.69
C ASP A 156 -21.54 -4.53 25.76
N GLN A 157 -21.11 -5.79 25.55
CA GLN A 157 -20.15 -6.47 26.43
C GLN A 157 -18.77 -5.84 26.31
N VAL A 158 -18.39 -5.45 25.08
CA VAL A 158 -17.14 -4.73 24.81
C VAL A 158 -17.15 -3.35 25.44
N LEU A 159 -18.25 -2.59 25.33
CA LEU A 159 -18.41 -1.27 25.96
C LEU A 159 -18.28 -1.31 27.49
N LEU A 160 -18.91 -2.30 28.15
CA LEU A 160 -18.83 -2.45 29.60
C LEU A 160 -17.41 -2.84 30.06
N LEU A 161 -16.72 -3.68 29.27
CA LEU A 161 -15.32 -4.04 29.50
C LEU A 161 -14.40 -2.82 29.33
N GLU A 162 -14.60 -2.00 28.31
CA GLU A 162 -13.83 -0.76 28.06
C GLU A 162 -13.98 0.26 29.20
N GLU A 163 -15.21 0.43 29.73
CA GLU A 163 -15.50 1.29 30.87
C GLU A 163 -14.85 0.76 32.17
N LYS A 164 -14.96 -0.55 32.44
CA LYS A 164 -14.44 -1.18 33.66
C LYS A 164 -12.93 -1.35 33.67
N LEU A 165 -12.31 -1.54 32.51
CA LEU A 165 -10.85 -1.64 32.35
C LEU A 165 -10.16 -0.27 32.30
N GLY A 166 -10.90 0.83 32.46
CA GLY A 166 -10.34 2.17 32.56
C GLY A 166 -9.67 2.65 31.28
N ALA A 167 -10.13 2.20 30.11
CA ALA A 167 -9.54 2.52 28.82
C ALA A 167 -9.91 3.92 28.28
N CYS A 168 -10.30 4.84 29.14
CA CYS A 168 -10.38 6.26 28.80
C CYS A 168 -9.26 7.03 29.50
N SER A 169 -8.06 7.00 28.90
CA SER A 169 -7.08 8.07 29.11
C SER A 169 -7.38 9.17 28.11
N CYS A 170 -8.22 10.11 28.55
CA CYS A 170 -8.36 11.42 27.94
C CYS A 170 -7.06 12.22 28.11
N GLU A 171 -6.26 12.28 27.04
CA GLU A 171 -5.32 13.39 26.84
C GLU A 171 -5.83 14.26 25.69
N ASP A 172 -6.89 15.02 25.97
CA ASP A 172 -7.13 16.28 25.26
C ASP A 172 -7.37 17.36 26.30
N ASN A 173 -6.26 17.99 26.68
CA ASN A 173 -6.25 19.29 27.33
C ASN A 173 -6.88 20.31 26.37
N SER A 174 -8.17 20.59 26.52
CA SER A 174 -8.75 21.91 26.22
C SER A 174 -10.15 22.03 26.80
N LEU A 175 -10.28 22.96 27.76
CA LEU A 175 -11.50 23.59 28.28
C LEU A 175 -12.20 22.88 29.45
N GLY A 176 -11.82 23.27 30.68
CA GLY A 176 -12.72 23.25 31.84
C GLY A 176 -13.69 24.45 31.83
N PRO A 177 -14.50 24.69 32.89
CA PRO A 177 -14.45 24.05 34.21
C PRO A 177 -15.82 23.59 34.80
N GLY A 178 -15.74 22.66 35.77
CA GLY A 178 -16.58 22.65 36.96
C GLY A 178 -17.94 21.95 36.89
N LEU A 179 -18.10 20.87 37.65
CA LEU A 179 -18.83 20.91 38.93
C LEU A 179 -18.74 19.56 39.66
N SER A 180 -18.60 19.69 40.97
CA SER A 180 -18.41 18.65 41.97
C SER A 180 -19.69 17.82 42.19
N ARG A 181 -19.53 16.49 42.18
CA ARG A 181 -20.05 15.50 43.15
C ARG A 181 -21.52 15.63 43.60
N ARG A 182 -22.33 14.56 43.42
CA ARG A 182 -23.23 14.04 44.48
C ARG A 182 -23.84 12.68 44.13
N ARG A 183 -23.57 11.74 45.05
CA ARG A 183 -24.23 10.47 45.41
C ARG A 183 -24.50 9.43 44.34
#